data_AF-A0A8C2V1W4-F1
#
_entry.id   AF-A0A8C2V1W4-F1
#
_cell.length_a   1.000
_cell.length_b   1.000
_cell.length_c   1.000
_cell.angle_alpha   90.00
_cell.angle_beta   90.00
_cell.angle_gamma   90.00
#
_symmetry.space_group_name_H-M   'P 1'
#
loop_
_entity.id
_entity.type
_entity.pdbx_description
1 polymer ?
#
loop_
_entity_poly.entity_id
_entity_poly.type
_entity_poly.pdbx_seq_one_letter_code
_entity_poly.pdbx_strand_id
1 'polypeptide(L)'
;MGEGRGDSFAGVSLERLKLQLLEEIHMKDVVQLSMVEIKHKIAELEAKLNTDNEGGEWKTRYEAQLELNDQLQKQIVSLEEKMKRVRGNPSDRLSSIRVYERMPVESLNVLLKQLEKEKRSLENQVKDYALRLEQESKAYQRTSSERRTYLAEMSQGSGSHQISKRQQMEQLPRMKEILVKSGRYNPVNQKTAKRGPVKKITRSNHLPKLHQ
;
A
#
# COMPACT_ATOMS: atom_id res chain seq x y z
N MET A 1 73.16 18.91 -85.14
CA MET A 1 72.16 18.33 -86.06
C MET A 1 72.09 16.84 -85.74
N GLY A 2 71.00 16.21 -85.34
CA GLY A 2 69.64 16.57 -84.95
C GLY A 2 69.14 15.34 -84.15
N GLU A 3 68.40 15.54 -83.06
CA GLU A 3 66.98 15.14 -82.98
C GLU A 3 66.68 13.79 -83.67
N GLY A 4 66.14 12.77 -83.00
CA GLY A 4 64.99 12.89 -82.12
C GLY A 4 64.91 11.78 -81.10
N ARG A 5 64.67 12.24 -79.87
CA ARG A 5 63.96 11.53 -78.82
C ARG A 5 62.55 11.19 -79.35
N GLY A 6 62.43 10.08 -80.06
CA GLY A 6 61.16 9.49 -80.45
C GLY A 6 60.72 8.52 -79.38
N ASP A 7 60.03 9.03 -78.36
CA ASP A 7 59.29 8.21 -77.39
C ASP A 7 58.33 7.31 -78.19
N SER A 8 58.70 6.04 -78.32
CA SER A 8 57.90 5.05 -79.02
C SER A 8 56.69 4.70 -78.14
N PHE A 9 55.63 5.50 -78.25
CA PHE A 9 54.29 5.13 -77.81
C PHE A 9 53.67 4.01 -78.67
N ALA A 10 54.48 3.20 -79.36
CA ALA A 10 54.04 2.09 -80.20
C ALA A 10 54.01 0.75 -79.43
N GLY A 11 53.65 0.77 -78.14
CA GLY A 11 53.74 -0.39 -77.25
C GLY A 11 52.42 -0.94 -76.72
N VAL A 12 51.30 -0.23 -76.92
CA VAL A 12 50.00 -0.66 -76.37
C VAL A 12 48.94 -0.62 -77.45
N SER A 13 48.62 -1.78 -78.02
CA SER A 13 47.46 -1.95 -78.89
C SER A 13 46.18 -1.59 -78.12
N LEU A 14 45.23 -0.90 -78.77
CA LEU A 14 43.90 -0.58 -78.23
C LEU A 14 43.23 -1.82 -77.61
N GLU A 15 43.46 -2.99 -78.19
CA GLU A 15 42.92 -4.27 -77.72
C GLU A 15 43.49 -4.69 -76.35
N ARG A 16 44.76 -4.34 -76.06
CA ARG A 16 45.39 -4.57 -74.75
C ARG A 16 44.75 -3.68 -73.67
N LEU A 17 44.44 -2.42 -73.98
CA LEU A 17 43.76 -1.52 -73.04
C LEU A 17 42.33 -1.98 -72.74
N LYS A 18 41.59 -2.46 -73.75
CA LYS A 18 40.25 -3.02 -73.53
C LYS A 18 40.29 -4.25 -72.62
N LEU A 19 41.27 -5.13 -72.83
CA LEU A 19 41.43 -6.32 -71.99
C LEU A 19 41.73 -5.94 -70.52
N GLN A 20 42.65 -5.00 -70.30
CA GLN A 20 42.95 -4.49 -68.95
C GLN A 20 41.74 -3.82 -68.30
N LEU A 21 40.96 -3.05 -69.05
CA LEU A 21 39.74 -2.43 -68.53
C LEU A 21 38.70 -3.46 -68.09
N LEU A 22 38.53 -4.55 -68.83
CA LEU A 22 37.62 -5.64 -68.46
C LEU A 22 38.10 -6.38 -67.19
N GLU A 23 39.40 -6.62 -67.07
CA GLU A 23 40.01 -7.22 -65.87
C GLU A 23 39.80 -6.33 -64.63
N GLU A 24 40.05 -5.03 -64.75
CA GLU A 24 39.82 -4.04 -63.69
C GLU A 24 38.34 -3.97 -63.27
N ILE A 25 37.41 -4.01 -64.22
CA ILE A 25 35.97 -4.06 -63.92
C ILE A 25 35.62 -5.32 -63.14
N HIS A 26 36.13 -6.48 -63.56
CA HIS A 26 35.90 -7.75 -62.86
C HIS A 26 36.47 -7.73 -61.45
N MET A 27 37.72 -7.28 -61.27
CA MET A 27 38.35 -7.15 -59.94
C MET A 27 37.55 -6.22 -59.03
N LYS A 28 37.08 -5.08 -59.56
CA LYS A 28 36.23 -4.15 -58.82
C LYS A 28 34.93 -4.81 -58.37
N ASP A 29 34.27 -5.59 -59.23
CA ASP A 29 33.02 -6.27 -58.87
C ASP A 29 33.24 -7.33 -57.78
N VAL A 30 34.36 -8.09 -57.85
CA VAL A 30 34.76 -9.05 -56.79
C VAL A 30 34.99 -8.35 -55.45
N VAL A 31 35.70 -7.21 -55.45
CA VAL A 31 35.94 -6.42 -54.24
C VAL A 31 34.63 -5.84 -53.68
N GLN A 32 33.72 -5.39 -54.54
CA GLN A 32 32.41 -4.90 -54.10
C GLN A 32 31.57 -5.99 -53.45
N LEU A 33 31.58 -7.21 -54.00
CA LEU A 33 30.90 -8.36 -53.40
C LEU A 33 31.48 -8.68 -52.02
N SER A 34 32.81 -8.75 -51.92
CA SER A 34 33.51 -8.96 -50.64
C SER A 34 33.21 -7.86 -49.62
N MET A 35 33.14 -6.60 -50.04
CA MET A 35 32.76 -5.49 -49.15
C MET A 35 31.33 -5.67 -48.61
N VAL A 36 30.39 -6.10 -49.43
CA VAL A 36 29.01 -6.37 -48.99
C VAL A 36 28.98 -7.55 -48.02
N GLU A 37 29.71 -8.62 -48.29
CA GLU A 37 29.83 -9.78 -47.40
C GLU A 37 30.44 -9.39 -46.04
N ILE A 38 31.50 -8.58 -46.04
CA ILE A 38 32.14 -8.08 -44.82
C ILE A 38 31.17 -7.19 -44.03
N LYS A 39 30.46 -6.27 -44.70
CA LYS A 39 29.44 -5.42 -44.04
C LYS A 39 28.32 -6.25 -43.44
N HIS A 40 27.86 -7.27 -44.15
CA HIS A 40 26.86 -8.20 -43.63
C HIS A 40 27.40 -8.96 -42.42
N LYS A 41 28.66 -9.41 -42.47
CA LYS A 41 29.29 -10.12 -41.36
C LYS A 41 29.47 -9.24 -40.13
N ILE A 42 29.83 -7.97 -40.32
CA ILE A 42 29.89 -6.98 -39.25
C ILE A 42 28.51 -6.83 -38.60
N ALA A 43 27.46 -6.63 -39.38
CA ALA A 43 26.10 -6.50 -38.85
C ALA A 43 25.64 -7.75 -38.08
N GLU A 44 25.97 -8.95 -38.57
CA GLU A 44 25.68 -10.22 -37.88
C GLU A 44 26.41 -10.30 -36.52
N LEU A 45 27.68 -9.91 -36.47
CA LEU A 45 28.48 -9.90 -35.25
C LEU A 45 28.00 -8.84 -34.24
N GLU A 46 27.64 -7.65 -34.70
CA GLU A 46 27.06 -6.59 -33.86
C GLU A 46 25.71 -7.01 -33.27
N ALA A 47 24.86 -7.68 -34.06
CA ALA A 47 23.59 -8.22 -33.57
C ALA A 47 23.82 -9.29 -32.49
N LYS A 48 24.77 -10.21 -32.71
CA LYS A 48 25.12 -11.25 -31.72
C LYS A 48 25.62 -10.65 -30.41
N LEU A 49 26.50 -9.66 -30.49
CA LEU A 49 27.01 -8.94 -29.32
C LEU A 49 25.88 -8.26 -28.52
N ASN A 50 24.90 -7.66 -29.21
CA ASN A 50 23.76 -7.02 -28.57
C ASN A 50 22.76 -8.03 -27.98
N THR A 51 22.66 -9.23 -28.53
CA THR A 51 21.83 -10.31 -27.99
C THR A 51 22.49 -11.09 -26.85
N ASP A 52 23.77 -10.84 -26.58
CA ASP A 52 24.57 -11.51 -25.54
C ASP A 52 24.19 -10.98 -24.13
N ASN A 53 22.89 -11.02 -23.83
CA ASN A 53 22.31 -10.75 -22.53
C ASN A 53 22.79 -11.75 -21.46
N GLU A 54 23.38 -12.89 -21.88
CA GLU A 54 24.05 -13.86 -21.01
C GLU A 54 25.17 -13.21 -20.18
N GLY A 55 25.84 -12.19 -20.71
CA GLY A 55 26.85 -11.40 -20.00
C GLY A 55 26.30 -10.59 -18.82
N GLY A 56 24.99 -10.36 -18.75
CA GLY A 56 24.32 -9.71 -17.62
C GLY A 56 23.69 -10.68 -16.62
N GLU A 57 23.31 -11.88 -17.07
CA GLU A 57 22.58 -12.82 -16.22
C GLU A 57 23.41 -13.38 -15.06
N TRP A 58 24.68 -13.71 -15.31
CA TRP A 58 25.56 -14.20 -14.23
C TRP A 58 25.74 -13.14 -13.14
N LYS A 59 25.79 -11.86 -13.53
CA LYS A 59 25.90 -10.74 -12.60
C LYS A 59 24.64 -10.59 -11.76
N THR A 60 23.47 -10.63 -12.38
CA THR A 60 22.18 -10.61 -11.66
C THR A 60 22.04 -11.80 -10.71
N ARG A 61 22.43 -13.01 -11.14
CA ARG A 61 22.43 -14.21 -10.27
C ARG A 61 23.40 -14.06 -9.11
N TYR A 62 24.60 -13.53 -9.36
CA TYR A 62 25.60 -13.29 -8.33
C TYR A 62 25.12 -12.25 -7.31
N GLU A 63 24.54 -11.13 -7.76
CA GLU A 63 23.99 -10.09 -6.89
C GLU A 63 22.83 -10.63 -6.04
N ALA A 64 21.90 -11.40 -6.63
CA ALA A 64 20.83 -12.05 -5.89
C ALA A 64 21.36 -13.07 -4.85
N GLN A 65 22.42 -13.81 -5.19
CA GLN A 65 23.05 -14.75 -4.28
C GLN A 65 23.73 -14.03 -3.10
N LEU A 66 24.38 -12.89 -3.34
CA LEU A 66 24.95 -12.08 -2.27
C LEU A 66 23.88 -11.57 -1.30
N GLU A 67 22.74 -11.11 -1.82
CA GLU A 67 21.62 -10.65 -0.99
C GLU A 67 21.04 -11.79 -0.14
N LEU A 68 20.82 -12.97 -0.74
CA LEU A 68 20.36 -14.16 -0.02
C LEU A 68 21.37 -14.56 1.07
N ASN A 69 22.67 -14.53 0.77
CA ASN A 69 23.72 -14.85 1.74
C ASN A 69 23.74 -13.86 2.91
N ASP A 70 23.56 -12.56 2.67
CA ASP A 70 23.45 -11.55 3.73
C ASP A 70 22.23 -11.81 4.64
N GLN A 71 21.08 -12.15 4.05
CA GLN A 71 19.89 -12.51 4.81
C GLN A 71 20.12 -13.77 5.67
N LEU A 72 20.76 -14.80 5.12
CA LEU A 72 21.12 -16.01 5.85
C LEU A 72 22.10 -15.71 6.99
N GLN A 73 23.10 -14.87 6.76
CA GLN A 73 24.05 -14.46 7.79
C GLN A 73 23.34 -13.73 8.95
N LYS A 74 22.42 -12.82 8.64
CA LYS A 74 21.57 -12.15 9.64
C LYS A 74 20.71 -13.15 10.44
N GLN A 75 20.16 -14.16 9.76
CA GLN A 75 19.39 -15.22 10.43
C GLN A 75 20.27 -16.07 11.36
N ILE A 76 21.47 -16.46 10.93
CA ILE A 76 22.43 -17.21 11.75
C ILE A 76 22.73 -16.44 13.04
N VAL A 77 23.13 -15.16 12.93
CA VAL A 77 23.42 -14.32 14.10
C VAL A 77 22.21 -14.20 15.02
N SER A 78 21.00 -13.97 14.48
CA SER A 78 19.78 -13.89 15.29
C SER A 78 19.48 -15.20 16.03
N LEU A 79 19.70 -16.34 15.37
CA LEU A 79 19.48 -17.67 15.96
C LEU A 79 20.53 -17.97 17.03
N GLU A 80 21.81 -17.63 16.81
CA GLU A 80 22.88 -17.78 17.79
C GLU A 80 22.60 -16.95 19.05
N GLU A 81 22.13 -15.70 18.89
CA GLU A 81 21.72 -14.86 20.01
C GLU A 81 20.53 -15.46 20.78
N LYS A 82 19.51 -15.95 20.06
CA LYS A 82 18.36 -16.65 20.67
C LYS A 82 18.83 -17.87 21.44
N MET A 83 19.72 -18.66 20.86
CA MET A 83 20.30 -19.84 21.51
C MET A 83 21.08 -19.44 22.75
N LYS A 84 21.88 -18.36 22.71
CA LYS A 84 22.61 -17.83 23.87
C LYS A 84 21.67 -17.37 24.97
N ARG A 85 20.53 -16.73 24.65
CA ARG A 85 19.50 -16.36 25.63
C ARG A 85 18.83 -17.57 26.27
N VAL A 86 18.56 -18.62 25.51
CA VAL A 86 17.98 -19.87 26.02
C VAL A 86 19.00 -20.67 26.84
N ARG A 87 20.28 -20.67 26.42
CA ARG A 87 21.43 -21.28 27.10
C ARG A 87 21.93 -20.45 28.28
N GLY A 88 21.44 -19.22 28.46
CA GLY A 88 21.71 -18.40 29.65
C GLY A 88 21.59 -19.26 30.90
N ASN A 89 22.52 -19.05 31.85
CA ASN A 89 22.80 -19.99 32.93
C ASN A 89 21.48 -20.53 33.52
N PRO A 90 21.21 -21.85 33.51
CA PRO A 90 19.98 -22.39 34.09
C PRO A 90 19.85 -22.01 35.57
N SER A 91 20.98 -21.63 36.21
CA SER A 91 21.05 -20.95 37.49
C SER A 91 20.13 -19.73 37.59
N ASP A 92 20.15 -18.84 36.60
CA ASP A 92 19.45 -17.56 36.58
C ASP A 92 17.95 -17.70 36.34
N ARG A 93 17.52 -18.69 35.56
CA ARG A 93 16.10 -18.92 35.25
C ARG A 93 15.29 -19.42 36.44
N LEU A 94 15.89 -20.24 37.30
CA LEU A 94 15.26 -20.78 38.51
C LEU A 94 15.87 -20.16 39.78
N SER A 95 16.61 -19.05 39.64
CA SER A 95 17.25 -18.36 40.77
C SER A 95 16.20 -17.92 41.79
N SER A 96 15.07 -17.38 41.33
CA SER A 96 13.93 -17.00 42.15
C SER A 96 13.28 -18.18 42.87
N ILE A 97 13.30 -19.38 42.29
CA ILE A 97 12.68 -20.59 42.86
C ILE A 97 13.64 -21.26 43.87
N ARG A 98 14.94 -21.32 43.55
CA ARG A 98 15.96 -21.94 44.41
C ARG A 98 16.14 -21.26 45.76
N VAL A 99 15.76 -19.98 45.89
CA VAL A 99 15.74 -19.29 47.19
C VAL A 99 14.81 -20.02 48.16
N TYR A 100 13.67 -20.54 47.69
CA TYR A 100 12.73 -21.29 48.51
C TYR A 100 13.22 -22.68 48.89
N GLU A 101 13.97 -23.37 48.02
CA GLU A 101 14.56 -24.69 48.32
C GLU A 101 15.57 -24.66 49.47
N ARG A 102 16.22 -23.51 49.69
CA ARG A 102 17.22 -23.31 50.75
C ARG A 102 16.62 -22.87 52.08
N MET A 103 15.31 -22.60 52.14
CA MET A 103 14.65 -22.15 53.37
C MET A 103 14.19 -23.33 54.24
N PRO A 104 14.20 -23.18 55.58
CA PRO A 104 13.57 -24.14 56.48
C PRO A 104 12.07 -24.30 56.17
N VAL A 105 11.56 -25.51 56.42
CA VAL A 105 10.15 -25.86 56.16
C VAL A 105 9.19 -25.00 56.98
N GLU A 106 9.58 -24.62 58.20
CA GLU A 106 8.81 -23.75 59.08
C GLU A 106 8.66 -22.34 58.47
N SER A 107 9.74 -21.78 57.93
CA SER A 107 9.73 -20.48 57.25
C SER A 107 8.87 -20.52 55.98
N LEU A 108 8.97 -21.61 55.20
CA LEU A 108 8.13 -21.82 54.02
C LEU A 108 6.63 -21.88 54.39
N ASN A 109 6.27 -22.54 55.48
CA ASN A 109 4.89 -22.61 55.95
C ASN A 109 4.33 -21.24 56.37
N VAL A 110 5.14 -20.41 57.04
CA VAL A 110 4.75 -19.04 57.41
C VAL A 110 4.55 -18.20 56.14
N LEU A 111 5.49 -18.27 55.20
CA LEU A 111 5.40 -17.55 53.94
C LEU A 111 4.17 -17.97 53.13
N LEU A 112 3.87 -19.26 53.06
CA LEU A 112 2.69 -19.78 52.36
C LEU A 112 1.40 -19.19 52.94
N LYS A 113 1.24 -19.20 54.26
CA LYS A 113 0.06 -18.61 54.94
C LYS A 113 -0.09 -17.12 54.65
N GLN A 114 1.03 -16.39 54.60
CA GLN A 114 1.03 -14.96 54.28
C GLN A 114 0.60 -14.73 52.81
N LEU A 115 1.19 -15.45 51.86
CA LEU A 115 0.84 -15.36 50.44
C LEU A 115 -0.61 -15.74 50.17
N GLU A 116 -1.16 -16.74 50.87
CA GLU A 116 -2.58 -17.10 50.77
C GLU A 116 -3.50 -15.97 51.25
N LYS A 117 -3.10 -15.25 52.31
CA LYS A 117 -3.86 -14.09 52.82
C LYS A 117 -3.80 -12.94 51.82
N GLU A 118 -2.63 -12.65 51.27
CA GLU A 118 -2.45 -11.62 50.25
C GLU A 118 -3.23 -11.93 48.97
N LYS A 119 -3.18 -13.17 48.49
CA LYS A 119 -3.99 -13.64 47.37
C LYS A 119 -5.47 -13.37 47.59
N ARG A 120 -6.03 -13.80 48.73
CA ARG A 120 -7.44 -13.56 49.06
C ARG A 120 -7.78 -12.07 49.13
N SER A 121 -6.88 -11.25 49.68
CA SER A 121 -7.07 -9.79 49.73
C SER A 121 -7.11 -9.17 48.35
N LEU A 122 -6.16 -9.52 47.47
CA LEU A 122 -6.09 -9.02 46.10
C LEU A 122 -7.28 -9.49 45.26
N GLU A 123 -7.70 -10.75 45.39
CA GLU A 123 -8.89 -11.26 44.73
C GLU A 123 -10.15 -10.49 45.14
N ASN A 124 -10.27 -10.11 46.41
CA ASN A 124 -11.38 -9.27 46.87
C ASN A 124 -11.29 -7.85 46.31
N GLN A 125 -10.11 -7.24 46.31
CA GLN A 125 -9.91 -5.92 45.69
C GLN A 125 -10.28 -5.92 44.21
N VAL A 126 -9.91 -6.96 43.45
CA VAL A 126 -10.28 -7.10 42.04
C VAL A 126 -11.80 -7.14 41.87
N LYS A 127 -12.52 -7.88 42.72
CA LYS A 127 -13.99 -7.91 42.70
C LYS A 127 -14.60 -6.55 43.01
N ASP A 128 -14.06 -5.85 44.01
CA ASP A 128 -14.54 -4.53 44.42
C ASP A 128 -14.33 -3.48 43.31
N TYR A 129 -13.16 -3.49 42.67
CA TYR A 129 -12.87 -2.62 41.54
C TYR A 129 -13.73 -2.94 40.32
N ALA A 130 -13.96 -4.22 40.02
CA ALA A 130 -14.85 -4.61 38.94
C ALA A 130 -16.29 -4.12 39.18
N LEU A 131 -16.79 -4.26 40.41
CA LEU A 131 -18.11 -3.75 40.79
C LEU A 131 -18.20 -2.23 40.66
N ARG A 132 -17.19 -1.50 41.16
CA ARG A 132 -17.15 -0.03 41.08
C ARG A 132 -17.11 0.46 39.63
N LEU A 133 -16.30 -0.17 38.80
CA LEU A 133 -16.18 0.15 37.38
C LEU A 133 -17.51 -0.07 36.63
N GLU A 134 -18.21 -1.17 36.93
CA GLU A 134 -19.53 -1.46 36.36
C GLU A 134 -20.57 -0.40 36.76
N GLN A 135 -20.55 0.05 38.02
CA GLN A 135 -21.43 1.12 38.50
C GLN A 135 -21.12 2.46 37.82
N GLU A 136 -19.85 2.81 37.70
CA GLU A 136 -19.40 4.04 37.03
C GLU A 136 -19.75 4.03 35.54
N SER A 137 -19.55 2.90 34.86
CA SER A 137 -19.94 2.70 33.46
C SER A 137 -21.44 2.93 33.25
N LYS A 138 -22.29 2.36 34.14
CA LYS A 138 -23.74 2.59 34.11
C LYS A 138 -24.10 4.05 34.36
N ALA A 139 -23.47 4.71 35.33
CA ALA A 139 -23.70 6.13 35.61
C ALA A 139 -23.32 6.99 34.40
N TYR A 140 -22.14 6.75 33.81
CA TYR A 140 -21.68 7.45 32.62
C TYR A 140 -22.62 7.26 31.43
N GLN A 141 -23.09 6.03 31.18
CA GLN A 141 -24.05 5.77 30.10
C GLN A 141 -25.38 6.50 30.30
N ARG A 142 -25.89 6.56 31.54
CA ARG A 142 -27.10 7.32 31.88
C ARG A 142 -26.91 8.80 31.59
N THR A 143 -25.88 9.43 32.16
CA THR A 143 -25.59 10.86 31.93
C THR A 143 -25.33 11.17 30.46
N SER A 144 -24.63 10.29 29.74
CA SER A 144 -24.41 10.44 28.30
C SER A 144 -25.71 10.34 27.50
N SER A 145 -26.64 9.47 27.90
CA SER A 145 -27.93 9.32 27.24
C SER A 145 -28.82 10.55 27.47
N GLU A 146 -28.86 11.07 28.70
CA GLU A 146 -29.57 12.30 29.06
C GLU A 146 -29.03 13.49 28.26
N ARG A 147 -27.70 13.66 28.18
CA ARG A 147 -27.07 14.70 27.36
C ARG A 147 -27.48 14.63 25.88
N ARG A 148 -27.57 13.41 25.32
CA ARG A 148 -28.05 13.23 23.92
C ARG A 148 -29.51 13.64 23.78
N THR A 149 -30.35 13.31 24.75
CA THR A 149 -31.76 13.71 24.78
C THR A 149 -31.88 15.24 24.80
N TYR A 150 -31.19 15.92 25.72
CA TYR A 150 -31.21 17.40 25.79
C TYR A 150 -30.70 18.07 24.50
N LEU A 151 -29.63 17.55 23.89
CA LEU A 151 -29.15 18.07 22.61
C LEU A 151 -30.17 17.89 21.48
N ALA A 152 -30.90 16.76 21.46
CA ALA A 152 -31.96 16.53 20.50
C ALA A 152 -33.13 17.50 20.70
N GLU A 153 -33.55 17.73 21.95
CA GLU A 153 -34.61 18.69 22.29
C GLU A 153 -34.24 20.12 21.88
N MET A 154 -33.02 20.57 22.18
CA MET A 154 -32.52 21.88 21.74
C MET A 154 -32.52 22.02 20.21
N SER A 155 -32.16 20.96 19.49
CA SER A 155 -32.14 20.93 18.01
C SER A 155 -33.55 20.99 17.42
N GLN A 156 -34.52 20.29 18.02
CA GLN A 156 -35.93 20.36 17.59
C GLN A 156 -36.57 21.72 17.92
N GLY A 157 -36.29 22.27 19.11
CA GLY A 157 -36.81 23.57 19.53
C GLY A 157 -36.27 24.75 18.71
N SER A 158 -35.02 24.67 18.25
CA SER A 158 -34.39 25.67 17.37
C SER A 158 -34.85 25.58 15.92
N GLY A 159 -35.07 24.36 15.39
CA GLY A 159 -35.67 24.16 14.07
C GLY A 159 -37.11 24.69 13.99
N SER A 160 -37.93 24.46 15.03
CA SER A 160 -39.29 25.00 15.11
C SER A 160 -39.32 26.54 15.16
N HIS A 161 -38.41 27.15 15.93
CA HIS A 161 -38.27 28.61 16.00
C HIS A 161 -37.82 29.23 14.66
N GLN A 162 -36.94 28.56 13.91
CA GLN A 162 -36.52 29.04 12.57
C GLN A 162 -37.63 28.90 11.53
N ILE A 163 -38.34 27.76 11.49
CA ILE A 163 -39.42 27.51 10.52
C ILE A 163 -40.59 28.47 10.77
N SER A 164 -40.97 28.70 12.03
CA SER A 164 -42.02 29.66 12.40
C SER A 164 -41.65 31.10 12.04
N LYS A 165 -40.39 31.52 12.29
CA LYS A 165 -39.91 32.87 11.89
C LYS A 165 -39.82 33.05 10.37
N ARG A 166 -39.40 32.01 9.62
CA ARG A 166 -39.34 32.07 8.14
C ARG A 166 -40.75 32.15 7.54
N GLN A 167 -41.70 31.37 8.06
CA GLN A 167 -43.11 31.48 7.67
C GLN A 167 -43.74 32.83 8.02
N GLN A 168 -43.38 33.46 9.17
CA GLN A 168 -43.88 34.80 9.50
C GLN A 168 -43.28 35.91 8.61
N MET A 169 -41.99 35.83 8.27
CA MET A 169 -41.37 36.81 7.35
C MET A 169 -41.87 36.67 5.90
N GLU A 170 -42.21 35.45 5.47
CA GLU A 170 -42.73 35.19 4.12
C GLU A 170 -44.21 35.62 3.94
N GLN A 171 -44.93 35.91 5.04
CA GLN A 171 -46.34 36.30 5.03
C GLN A 171 -46.62 37.82 5.08
N LEU A 172 -45.63 38.70 5.21
CA LEU A 172 -45.85 40.17 5.26
C LEU A 172 -44.68 40.94 4.63
N PRO A 173 -44.88 41.87 3.65
CA PRO A 173 -46.12 42.50 3.20
C PRO A 173 -46.36 42.47 1.66
N ARG A 174 -47.45 41.83 1.21
CA ARG A 174 -48.07 42.10 -0.11
C ARG A 174 -49.39 42.86 0.06
N MET A 175 -49.39 43.88 0.92
CA MET A 175 -50.54 44.77 1.15
C MET A 175 -50.33 46.11 0.44
N LYS A 176 -50.42 46.08 -0.89
CA LYS A 176 -50.82 47.24 -1.69
C LYS A 176 -51.36 46.72 -3.02
N GLU A 177 -52.51 47.27 -3.41
CA GLU A 177 -53.37 46.86 -4.53
C GLU A 177 -54.17 45.57 -4.28
N ILE A 178 -55.44 45.73 -3.89
CA ILE A 178 -56.57 45.46 -4.78
C ILE A 178 -57.75 46.27 -4.23
N LEU A 179 -57.95 47.41 -4.88
CA LEU A 179 -59.18 48.18 -4.92
C LEU A 179 -60.14 47.40 -5.83
N VAL A 180 -61.37 47.18 -5.34
CA VAL A 180 -62.62 47.07 -6.12
C VAL A 180 -62.98 45.70 -6.77
N LYS A 181 -64.22 45.29 -6.44
CA LYS A 181 -65.12 44.33 -7.11
C LYS A 181 -64.72 42.85 -6.99
N SER A 182 -65.62 41.88 -6.93
CA SER A 182 -67.08 41.74 -6.79
C SER A 182 -67.30 40.23 -6.96
N GLY A 183 -68.29 39.65 -6.29
CA GLY A 183 -68.98 38.49 -6.85
C GLY A 183 -68.43 37.10 -6.46
N ARG A 184 -69.20 36.47 -5.56
CA ARG A 184 -69.60 35.06 -5.45
C ARG A 184 -68.88 34.02 -6.34
N TYR A 185 -68.53 32.88 -5.73
CA TYR A 185 -68.99 31.50 -6.05
C TYR A 185 -67.98 30.47 -5.50
N ASN A 186 -68.44 29.56 -4.64
CA ASN A 186 -67.88 28.21 -4.44
C ASN A 186 -68.61 27.27 -5.45
N PRO A 187 -68.16 26.03 -5.81
CA PRO A 187 -67.45 25.07 -4.94
C PRO A 187 -66.55 23.99 -5.63
N VAL A 188 -66.09 23.00 -4.82
CA VAL A 188 -66.04 21.54 -5.09
C VAL A 188 -64.81 20.84 -5.75
N ASN A 189 -64.21 19.95 -4.94
CA ASN A 189 -63.59 18.61 -5.17
C ASN A 189 -62.49 18.34 -6.21
N GLN A 190 -61.38 17.74 -5.76
CA GLN A 190 -60.89 16.38 -6.13
C GLN A 190 -59.59 16.03 -5.35
N LYS A 191 -59.58 14.99 -4.48
CA LYS A 191 -59.13 13.60 -4.71
C LYS A 191 -57.64 13.46 -5.09
N THR A 192 -56.75 13.06 -4.16
CA THR A 192 -56.25 11.68 -3.85
C THR A 192 -54.84 11.42 -4.40
N ALA A 193 -53.93 10.93 -3.54
CA ALA A 193 -52.94 9.84 -3.76
C ALA A 193 -51.75 10.03 -2.79
N LYS A 194 -51.74 9.38 -1.62
CA LYS A 194 -51.11 8.06 -1.31
C LYS A 194 -49.57 8.03 -1.33
N ARG A 195 -49.05 8.13 -0.09
CA ARG A 195 -47.80 7.64 0.54
C ARG A 195 -46.89 6.68 -0.26
N GLY A 196 -45.58 6.91 -0.12
CA GLY A 196 -44.52 5.90 -0.16
C GLY A 196 -43.48 6.14 0.97
N PRO A 197 -43.05 5.13 1.76
CA PRO A 197 -42.18 5.32 2.93
C PRO A 197 -40.68 5.08 2.65
N VAL A 198 -39.86 5.80 3.42
CA VAL A 198 -38.39 5.79 3.47
C VAL A 198 -37.83 4.48 4.04
N LYS A 199 -36.83 3.90 3.37
CA LYS A 199 -36.12 2.67 3.80
C LYS A 199 -34.98 2.99 4.79
N LYS A 200 -34.85 2.13 5.81
CA LYS A 200 -33.78 2.11 6.82
C LYS A 200 -32.55 1.31 6.36
N ILE A 201 -31.38 1.90 6.60
CA ILE A 201 -30.05 1.40 7.04
C ILE A 201 -29.76 -0.12 6.96
N THR A 202 -28.58 -0.49 6.45
CA THR A 202 -27.69 -1.51 7.08
C THR A 202 -26.23 -1.24 6.68
N ARG A 203 -25.34 -0.98 7.66
CA ARG A 203 -23.87 -0.94 7.47
C ARG A 203 -23.34 -2.38 7.58
N SER A 204 -22.61 -2.83 6.55
CA SER A 204 -21.94 -4.13 6.50
C SER A 204 -20.56 -4.04 7.15
N ASN A 205 -20.24 -4.97 8.06
CA ASN A 205 -18.91 -5.17 8.62
C ASN A 205 -18.33 -6.47 8.04
N HIS A 206 -17.36 -6.37 7.13
CA HIS A 206 -16.57 -7.52 6.69
C HIS A 206 -15.07 -7.20 6.80
N LEU A 207 -14.33 -8.07 7.48
CA LEU A 207 -12.88 -8.21 7.39
C LEU A 207 -12.57 -9.57 6.73
N PRO A 208 -11.56 -9.66 5.85
CA PRO A 208 -11.23 -10.91 5.17
C PRO A 208 -10.44 -11.86 6.07
N LYS A 209 -10.67 -13.16 5.89
CA LYS A 209 -9.97 -14.25 6.61
C LYS A 209 -8.66 -14.59 5.89
N LEU A 210 -7.61 -14.83 6.68
CA LEU A 210 -6.34 -15.42 6.24
C LEU A 210 -6.52 -16.93 6.14
N HIS A 211 -6.12 -17.50 5.00
CA HIS A 211 -6.06 -18.94 4.79
C HIS A 211 -4.81 -19.53 5.46
N GLN A 212 -4.99 -20.67 6.12
CA GLN A 212 -3.96 -21.53 6.69
C GLN A 212 -3.70 -22.69 5.72
#